data_AF-A0A3N5BIF5-F1
#
_entry.id   AF-A0A3N5BIF5-F1
#
_cell.length_a   1.000
_cell.length_b   1.000
_cell.length_c   1.000
_cell.angle_alpha   90.00
_cell.angle_beta   90.00
_cell.angle_gamma   90.00
#
_symmetry.space_group_name_H-M   'P 1'
#
loop_
_entity.id
_entity.type
_entity.pdbx_description
1 polymer ?
#
loop_
_entity_poly.entity_id
_entity_poly.type
_entity_poly.pdbx_seq_one_letter_code
_entity_poly.pdbx_strand_id
1 'polypeptide(L)' 'MAKQKPKRISLNGIEYKVTEEEGDVRLERKDPAGFTVVNVFKSRPDSRERLEEFKKQAAALVLQAVDAAKGERT' A
#
# COMPACT_ATOMS: atom_id res chain seq x y z
N MET A 1 4.69 21.30 -7.78
CA MET A 1 3.83 20.13 -7.58
C MET A 1 2.50 20.38 -8.27
N ALA A 2 2.30 19.83 -9.48
CA ALA A 2 1.05 20.02 -10.22
C ALA A 2 0.03 18.97 -9.75
N LYS A 3 -0.96 19.38 -8.95
CA LYS A 3 -2.14 18.54 -8.66
C LYS A 3 -2.87 18.32 -9.99
N GLN A 4 -2.75 17.13 -10.56
CA GLN A 4 -3.48 16.79 -11.78
C GLN A 4 -4.99 16.90 -11.50
N LYS A 5 -5.73 17.52 -12.44
CA LYS A 5 -7.19 17.64 -12.35
C LYS A 5 -7.82 16.24 -12.37
N PRO A 6 -8.85 15.98 -11.54
CA PRO A 6 -9.53 14.70 -11.53
C PRO A 6 -10.11 14.41 -12.92
N LYS A 7 -9.71 13.29 -13.52
CA LYS A 7 -10.25 12.83 -14.81
C LYS A 7 -11.48 11.96 -14.54
N ARG A 8 -12.51 12.05 -15.37
CA ARG A 8 -13.65 11.11 -15.33
C ARG A 8 -13.51 10.15 -16.50
N ILE A 9 -13.69 8.86 -16.24
CA ILE A 9 -13.69 7.82 -17.28
C ILE A 9 -14.96 7.00 -17.14
N SER A 10 -15.49 6.53 -18.27
CA SER A 10 -16.61 5.58 -18.29
C SER A 10 -16.08 4.22 -18.75
N LEU A 11 -16.28 3.19 -17.93
CA LEU A 11 -15.90 1.81 -18.22
C LEU A 11 -17.13 0.93 -18.04
N ASN A 12 -17.53 0.21 -19.09
CA ASN A 12 -18.71 -0.68 -19.07
C ASN A 12 -19.99 0.00 -18.56
N GLY A 13 -20.19 1.27 -18.92
CA GLY A 13 -21.37 2.04 -18.50
C GLY A 13 -21.32 2.58 -17.07
N ILE A 14 -20.19 2.39 -16.36
CA ILE A 14 -19.98 2.91 -15.01
C ILE A 14 -19.02 4.10 -15.07
N GLU A 15 -19.43 5.22 -14.49
CA GLU A 15 -18.57 6.39 -14.35
C GLU A 15 -17.63 6.24 -13.15
N TYR A 16 -16.35 6.46 -13.41
CA TYR A 16 -15.30 6.51 -12.41
C TYR A 16 -14.66 7.89 -12.38
N LYS A 17 -14.38 8.36 -11.18
CA LYS A 17 -13.49 9.50 -10.93
C LYS A 17 -12.07 8.96 -10.68
N VAL A 18 -11.15 9.38 -11.53
CA VAL A 18 -9.73 9.01 -11.48
C VAL A 18 -8.94 10.09 -10.79
N THR A 19 -8.20 9.70 -9.76
CA THR A 19 -7.23 10.57 -9.07
C THR A 19 -5.85 9.94 -9.21
N GLU A 20 -4.93 10.65 -9.87
CA GLU A 20 -3.52 10.27 -9.97
C GLU A 20 -2.75 11.01 -8.86
N GLU A 21 -2.22 10.26 -7.89
CA GLU A 21 -1.29 10.74 -6.86
C GLU A 21 0.11 10.14 -7.13
N GLU A 22 1.15 10.71 -6.52
CA GLU A 22 2.54 10.29 -6.78
C GLU A 22 2.76 8.83 -6.33
N GLY A 23 2.77 7.91 -7.30
CA GLY A 23 2.93 6.46 -7.06
C GLY A 23 1.62 5.66 -6.99
N ASP A 24 0.46 6.32 -6.95
CA ASP A 24 -0.85 5.66 -6.76
C ASP A 24 -1.90 6.20 -7.76
N VAL A 25 -2.72 5.29 -8.31
CA VAL A 25 -3.90 5.65 -9.10
C VAL A 25 -5.15 5.16 -8.36
N ARG A 26 -6.11 6.06 -8.10
CA ARG A 26 -7.39 5.72 -7.48
C ARG A 26 -8.54 5.85 -8.46
N LEU A 27 -9.42 4.84 -8.51
CA LEU A 27 -10.68 4.86 -9.24
C LEU A 27 -11.84 4.83 -8.23
N GLU A 28 -12.58 5.93 -8.13
CA GLU A 28 -13.76 6.07 -7.27
C GLU A 28 -15.03 5.93 -8.10
N ARG A 29 -15.97 5.07 -7.69
CA ARG A 29 -17.34 5.02 -8.24
C ARG A 29 -18.39 4.98 -7.13
N LYS A 30 -19.59 5.46 -7.42
CA LYS A 30 -20.77 5.19 -6.58
C LYS A 30 -21.45 3.92 -7.07
N ASP A 31 -21.61 2.97 -6.17
CA ASP A 31 -22.33 1.73 -6.42
C ASP A 31 -23.84 1.97 -6.34
N PRO A 32 -24.68 1.29 -7.14
CA PRO A 32 -26.14 1.40 -7.06
C PRO A 32 -26.70 1.10 -5.68
N ALA A 33 -26.02 0.29 -4.88
CA ALA A 33 -26.41 -0.01 -3.49
C ALA A 33 -26.13 1.15 -2.50
N GLY A 34 -25.62 2.29 -2.97
CA GLY A 34 -25.39 3.50 -2.16
C GLY A 34 -24.00 3.59 -1.52
N PHE A 35 -23.15 2.57 -1.72
CA PHE A 35 -21.77 2.58 -1.23
C PHE A 35 -20.82 3.24 -2.23
N THR A 36 -19.72 3.80 -1.75
CA THR A 36 -18.63 4.27 -2.61
C THR A 36 -17.57 3.17 -2.72
N VAL A 37 -17.27 2.75 -3.93
CA VAL A 37 -16.21 1.77 -4.21
C VAL A 37 -14.96 2.54 -4.67
N VAL A 38 -13.83 2.28 -4.00
CA VAL A 38 -12.54 2.92 -4.32
C VAL A 38 -11.52 1.83 -4.61
N ASN A 39 -11.06 1.76 -5.86
CA ASN A 39 -9.99 0.86 -6.27
C ASN A 39 -8.67 1.62 -6.29
N VAL A 40 -7.68 1.14 -5.54
CA VAL A 40 -6.35 1.76 -5.46
C VAL A 40 -5.32 0.87 -6.15
N PHE A 41 -4.65 1.42 -7.16
CA PHE A 41 -3.57 0.78 -7.90
C PHE A 41 -2.25 1.43 -7.46
N LYS A 42 -1.47 0.70 -6.66
CA LYS A 42 -0.14 1.15 -6.24
C LYS A 42 0.88 0.74 -7.31
N SER A 43 1.70 1.70 -7.73
CA SER A 43 2.75 1.48 -8.74
C SER A 43 3.95 0.71 -8.18
N ARG A 44 4.12 0.72 -6.86
CA ARG A 44 5.11 -0.11 -6.16
C ARG A 44 4.44 -1.41 -5.73
N PRO A 45 5.03 -2.58 -6.04
CA PRO A 45 4.51 -3.82 -5.49
C PRO A 45 4.64 -3.74 -3.96
N ASP A 46 3.51 -3.93 -3.29
CA ASP A 46 3.36 -4.04 -1.82
C ASP A 46 4.42 -4.99 -1.22
N SER A 47 4.88 -5.96 -2.01
CA SER A 47 5.96 -6.87 -1.66
C SER A 47 7.27 -6.20 -1.25
N ARG A 48 7.65 -5.03 -1.80
CA ARG A 48 8.91 -4.36 -1.41
C ARG A 48 8.83 -3.79 0.00
N GLU A 49 7.70 -3.15 0.34
CA GLU A 49 7.48 -2.59 1.67
C GLU A 49 7.37 -3.73 2.70
N ARG A 50 6.56 -4.76 2.41
CA ARG A 50 6.47 -5.96 3.26
C ARG A 50 7.80 -6.69 3.43
N LEU A 51 8.62 -6.77 2.38
CA LEU A 51 9.93 -7.41 2.45
C LEU A 51 10.90 -6.62 3.32
N GLU A 52 10.88 -5.28 3.25
CA GLU A 52 11.70 -4.44 4.11
C GLU A 52 11.25 -4.52 5.59
N GLU A 53 9.95 -4.57 5.86
CA GLU A 53 9.43 -4.83 7.21
C GLU A 53 9.84 -6.21 7.73
N PHE A 54 9.70 -7.24 6.90
CA PHE A 54 10.13 -8.59 7.23
C PHE A 54 11.62 -8.65 7.59
N LYS A 55 12.49 -8.01 6.79
CA LYS A 55 13.94 -7.93 7.08
C LYS A 55 14.20 -7.26 8.44
N LYS A 56 13.48 -6.17 8.76
CA LYS A 56 13.62 -5.48 10.05
C LYS A 56 13.23 -6.38 11.22
N GLN A 57 12.10 -7.08 11.12
CA GLN A 57 11.65 -8.01 12.16
C GLN A 57 12.60 -9.19 12.33
N ALA A 58 13.08 -9.76 11.22
CA ALA A 58 14.07 -10.84 11.25
C ALA A 58 15.38 -10.39 11.92
N ALA A 59 15.88 -9.20 11.59
CA ALA A 59 17.07 -8.65 12.21
C ALA A 59 16.90 -8.44 13.73
N ALA A 60 15.73 -7.96 14.16
CA ALA A 60 15.41 -7.78 15.58
C ALA A 60 15.39 -9.12 16.34
N LEU A 61 14.80 -10.16 15.77
CA LEU A 61 14.78 -11.50 16.35
C LEU A 61 16.19 -12.10 16.47
N VAL A 62 17.03 -11.91 15.43
CA VAL A 62 18.43 -12.38 15.47
C VAL A 62 19.21 -11.67 16.57
N LEU A 63 19.03 -10.35 16.73
CA LEU A 63 19.68 -9.60 17.81
C LEU A 63 19.25 -10.10 19.19
N GLN A 64 17.95 -10.30 19.41
CA GLN A 64 17.43 -10.85 20.67
C GLN A 64 18.01 -12.23 20.99
N ALA A 65 18.11 -13.11 20.00
CA ALA A 65 18.69 -14.44 20.18
C ALA A 65 20.19 -14.37 20.53
N VAL A 66 20.94 -13.46 19.90
CA VAL A 66 22.37 -13.25 20.20
C VAL A 66 22.56 -12.69 21.61
N ASP A 67 21.72 -11.76 22.04
CA ASP A 67 21.81 -11.16 23.38
C ASP A 67 21.42 -12.18 24.47
N ALA A 68 20.37 -12.97 24.24
CA ALA A 68 19.99 -14.07 25.14
C ALA A 68 21.13 -15.10 25.30
N ALA A 69 21.77 -15.50 24.20
CA ALA A 69 22.89 -16.45 24.22
C ALA A 69 24.16 -15.89 24.90
N LYS A 70 24.32 -14.56 24.96
CA LYS A 70 25.42 -13.93 25.72
C LYS A 70 25.13 -13.85 27.22
N GLY A 71 23.87 -13.70 27.61
CA GLY A 71 23.45 -13.64 29.02
C GLY A 71 23.56 -14.97 29.77
N GLU A 72 23.47 -16.11 29.08
CA GLU A 72 23.63 -17.45 29.68
C GLU A 72 25.10 -17.85 29.95
N ARG A 73 26.08 -17.05 29.52
CA ARG A 73 27.52 -17.34 29.68
C ARG A 73 28.18 -16.69 30.90
N THR A 74 27.41 -16.09 31.80
CA THR A 74 27.84 -15.56 33.10
C THR A 74 27.11 -16.26 34.22
#